data_AF-A0A3B9UG20-F1
#
_entry.id   AF-A0A3B9UG20-F1
#
_cell.length_a   1.000
_cell.length_b   1.000
_cell.length_c   1.000
_cell.angle_alpha   90.00
_cell.angle_beta   90.00
_cell.angle_gamma   90.00
#
_symmetry.space_group_name_H-M   'P 1'
#
loop_
_entity.id
_entity.type
_entity.pdbx_description
1 polymer ?
#
loop_
_entity_poly.entity_id
_entity_poly.type
_entity_poly.pdbx_seq_one_letter_code
_entity_poly.pdbx_strand_id
1 'polypeptide(L)'
;MHPLQTIARERILILDGAMGSMLQEYRLDEAGYRGARFADWGHPLKGNNDLLNLTQPQIVEEIHAKYFAAGADIVETNTFNAQTVSMADYGMESLVRELNLAGARLARKAADAHSTPDKPR
;
A
#
# COMPACT_ATOMS: atom_id res chain seq x y z
N MET A 1 -4.71 8.02 -27.49
CA MET A 1 -3.48 7.94 -26.66
C MET A 1 -3.90 8.01 -25.21
N HIS A 2 -3.37 7.16 -24.33
CA HIS A 2 -3.78 7.12 -22.92
C HIS A 2 -3.33 8.40 -22.18
N PRO A 3 -4.09 8.96 -21.21
CA PRO A 3 -3.71 10.20 -20.51
C PRO A 3 -2.29 10.17 -19.94
N LEU A 4 -1.89 9.06 -19.34
CA LEU A 4 -0.52 8.85 -18.83
C LEU A 4 0.57 9.04 -19.91
N GLN A 5 0.33 8.54 -21.12
CA GLN A 5 1.27 8.65 -22.25
C GLN A 5 1.37 10.09 -22.75
N THR A 6 0.28 10.86 -22.68
CA THR A 6 0.29 12.28 -23.03
C THR A 6 1.18 13.05 -22.06
N ILE A 7 0.97 12.91 -20.76
CA ILE A 7 1.74 13.64 -19.73
C ILE A 7 3.23 13.25 -19.78
N ALA A 8 3.53 11.95 -19.97
CA ALA A 8 4.91 11.45 -20.05
C ALA A 8 5.71 12.00 -21.26
N ARG A 9 5.05 12.55 -22.28
CA ARG A 9 5.71 13.23 -23.40
C ARG A 9 6.08 14.68 -23.08
N GLU A 10 5.39 15.30 -22.13
CA GLU A 10 5.56 16.70 -21.76
C GLU A 10 6.56 16.87 -20.61
N ARG A 11 6.62 15.89 -19.70
CA ARG A 11 7.55 15.90 -18.56
C ARG A 11 7.85 14.50 -18.03
N ILE A 12 8.90 14.40 -17.22
CA ILE A 12 9.21 13.19 -16.45
C ILE A 12 8.12 12.99 -15.39
N LEU A 13 7.66 11.74 -15.25
CA LEU A 13 6.76 11.29 -14.19
C LEU A 13 7.57 10.64 -13.07
N ILE A 14 7.20 10.93 -11.82
CA ILE A 14 7.89 10.41 -10.64
C ILE A 14 7.07 9.27 -10.02
N LEU A 15 7.69 8.09 -9.90
CA LEU A 15 7.17 6.99 -9.09
C LEU A 15 7.57 7.20 -7.63
N ASP A 16 6.80 6.65 -6.71
CA ASP A 16 7.07 6.72 -5.28
C ASP A 16 8.32 5.91 -4.86
N GLY A 17 8.61 5.96 -3.55
CA GLY A 17 9.72 5.25 -2.94
C GLY A 17 9.27 3.98 -2.21
N ALA A 18 10.19 3.42 -1.43
CA ALA A 18 9.98 2.16 -0.73
C ALA A 18 8.93 2.23 0.41
N MET A 19 7.77 1.61 0.19
CA MET A 19 6.74 1.36 1.21
C MET A 19 7.30 0.66 2.46
N GLY A 20 8.10 -0.40 2.28
CA GLY A 20 8.64 -1.19 3.38
C GLY A 20 9.53 -0.39 4.34
N SER A 21 10.38 0.51 3.81
CA SER A 21 11.25 1.35 4.62
C SER A 21 10.44 2.34 5.46
N MET A 22 9.39 2.92 4.89
CA MET A 22 8.49 3.83 5.61
C MET A 22 7.72 3.10 6.72
N LEU A 23 7.27 1.87 6.48
CA LEU A 23 6.58 1.05 7.49
C LEU A 23 7.49 0.69 8.68
N GLN A 24 8.79 0.49 8.44
CA GLN A 24 9.75 0.19 9.53
C GLN A 24 9.85 1.32 10.56
N GLU A 25 9.60 2.57 10.18
CA GLU A 25 9.64 3.73 11.08
C GLU A 25 8.57 3.66 12.18
N TYR A 26 7.44 2.98 11.91
CA TYR A 26 6.34 2.81 12.87
C TYR A 26 6.63 1.72 13.91
N ARG A 27 7.70 0.94 13.74
CA ARG A 27 8.19 -0.07 14.71
C ARG A 27 7.10 -1.00 15.24
N LEU A 28 6.19 -1.42 14.36
CA LEU A 28 5.10 -2.32 14.72
C LEU A 28 5.64 -3.65 15.26
N ASP A 29 5.06 -4.10 16.38
CA ASP A 29 5.26 -5.42 16.93
C ASP A 29 4.23 -6.41 16.37
N GLU A 30 4.28 -7.64 16.87
CA GLU A 30 3.37 -8.71 16.42
C GLU A 30 1.89 -8.33 16.60
N ALA A 31 1.54 -7.69 17.71
CA ALA A 31 0.18 -7.21 17.97
C ALA A 31 -0.23 -6.11 16.99
N GLY A 32 0.70 -5.20 16.66
CA GLY A 32 0.51 -4.17 15.64
C GLY A 32 0.20 -4.76 14.26
N TYR A 33 0.91 -5.81 13.83
CA TYR A 33 0.62 -6.47 12.56
C TYR A 33 -0.72 -7.21 12.57
N ARG A 34 -1.05 -7.91 13.67
CA ARG A 34 -2.29 -8.68 13.82
C ARG A 34 -3.55 -7.81 13.81
N GLY A 35 -3.48 -6.64 14.45
CA GLY A 35 -4.67 -5.87 14.77
C GLY A 35 -5.72 -6.70 15.52
N ALA A 36 -6.96 -6.21 15.58
CA ALA A 36 -8.03 -6.91 16.29
C ALA A 36 -8.49 -8.20 15.59
N ARG A 37 -8.54 -8.19 14.24
CA ARG A 37 -9.11 -9.29 13.46
C ARG A 37 -8.28 -10.58 13.50
N PHE A 38 -6.96 -10.46 13.62
CA PHE A 38 -6.04 -11.60 13.55
C PHE A 38 -5.29 -11.83 14.86
N ALA A 39 -5.85 -11.36 15.99
CA ALA A 39 -5.24 -11.50 17.32
C ALA A 39 -4.85 -12.96 17.62
N ASP A 40 -5.77 -13.89 17.37
CA ASP A 40 -5.59 -15.32 17.65
C ASP A 40 -5.10 -16.14 16.43
N TRP A 41 -4.55 -15.48 15.40
CA TRP A 41 -4.07 -16.19 14.21
C TRP A 41 -2.90 -17.13 14.53
N GLY A 42 -2.93 -18.36 14.01
CA GLY A 42 -1.99 -19.43 14.40
C GLY A 42 -0.53 -19.24 13.94
N HIS A 43 -0.28 -18.28 13.03
CA HIS A 43 1.05 -18.01 12.47
C HIS A 43 1.56 -16.64 12.94
N PRO A 44 2.89 -16.45 13.12
CA PRO A 44 3.49 -15.13 13.27
C PRO A 44 3.18 -14.25 12.05
N LEU A 45 2.75 -13.01 12.25
CA LEU A 45 2.34 -12.10 11.18
C LEU A 45 3.25 -10.88 11.02
N LYS A 46 4.15 -10.61 11.98
CA LYS A 46 5.14 -9.55 11.86
C LYS A 46 6.01 -9.77 10.62
N GLY A 47 6.11 -8.73 9.79
CA GLY A 47 6.82 -8.76 8.51
C GLY A 47 5.92 -8.93 7.30
N ASN A 48 4.66 -9.34 7.48
CA ASN A 48 3.66 -9.33 6.41
C ASN A 48 3.13 -7.89 6.19
N ASN A 49 3.87 -7.06 5.45
CA ASN A 49 3.50 -5.65 5.22
C ASN A 49 2.18 -5.50 4.47
N ASP A 50 1.86 -6.43 3.57
CA ASP A 50 0.62 -6.43 2.80
C ASP A 50 -0.62 -6.58 3.71
N LEU A 51 -0.50 -7.29 4.83
CA LEU A 51 -1.57 -7.41 5.85
C LEU A 51 -1.97 -6.06 6.44
N LEU A 52 -1.05 -5.10 6.49
CA LEU A 52 -1.30 -3.77 7.05
C LEU A 52 -2.34 -2.99 6.26
N ASN A 53 -2.65 -3.40 5.02
CA ASN A 53 -3.82 -2.89 4.29
C ASN A 53 -5.14 -3.12 5.02
N LEU A 54 -5.24 -4.18 5.83
CA LEU A 54 -6.44 -4.54 6.59
C LEU A 54 -6.33 -4.13 8.06
N THR A 55 -5.15 -4.27 8.65
CA THR A 55 -4.99 -4.11 10.10
C THR A 55 -4.53 -2.71 10.50
N GLN A 56 -3.82 -2.01 9.62
CA GLN A 56 -3.33 -0.64 9.83
C GLN A 56 -3.54 0.26 8.60
N PRO A 57 -4.77 0.31 8.03
CA PRO A 57 -5.04 1.02 6.78
C PRO A 57 -4.65 2.51 6.83
N GLN A 58 -4.78 3.14 7.99
CA GLN A 58 -4.41 4.54 8.20
C GLN A 58 -2.91 4.80 8.01
N ILE A 59 -2.04 3.86 8.41
CA ILE A 59 -0.58 3.98 8.25
C ILE A 59 -0.22 3.89 6.77
N VAL A 60 -0.81 2.92 6.05
CA VAL A 60 -0.56 2.72 4.62
C VAL A 60 -1.04 3.94 3.81
N GLU A 61 -2.24 4.45 4.11
CA GLU A 61 -2.78 5.66 3.46
C GLU A 61 -1.90 6.89 3.73
N GLU A 62 -1.41 7.06 4.98
CA GLU A 62 -0.49 8.15 5.34
C GLU A 62 0.82 8.08 4.55
N ILE A 63 1.37 6.89 4.33
CA ILE A 63 2.61 6.72 3.55
C ILE A 63 2.39 7.11 2.08
N HIS A 64 1.28 6.68 1.46
CA HIS A 64 0.95 7.14 0.10
C HIS A 64 0.79 8.66 0.04
N ALA A 65 0.10 9.26 1.02
CA ALA A 65 -0.05 10.71 1.11
C ALA A 65 1.30 11.42 1.23
N LYS A 66 2.24 10.90 2.03
CA LYS A 66 3.60 11.44 2.15
C LYS A 66 4.34 11.43 0.80
N TYR A 67 4.22 10.37 0.00
CA TYR A 67 4.83 10.34 -1.33
C TYR A 67 4.21 11.33 -2.30
N PHE A 68 2.88 11.47 -2.32
CA PHE A 68 2.22 12.49 -3.14
C PHE A 68 2.61 13.91 -2.71
N ALA A 69 2.67 14.18 -1.40
CA ALA A 69 3.12 15.46 -0.86
C ALA A 69 4.59 15.76 -1.20
N ALA A 70 5.44 14.73 -1.29
CA ALA A 70 6.83 14.83 -1.74
C ALA A 70 6.96 15.01 -3.26
N GLY A 71 5.86 14.93 -4.02
CA GLY A 71 5.82 15.24 -5.44
C GLY A 71 5.66 14.05 -6.38
N ALA A 72 5.49 12.82 -5.86
CA ALA A 72 5.21 11.65 -6.68
C ALA A 72 3.97 11.88 -7.57
N ASP A 73 4.02 11.35 -8.78
CA ASP A 73 2.91 11.33 -9.73
C ASP A 73 2.19 9.99 -9.72
N ILE A 74 2.92 8.92 -9.42
CA ILE A 74 2.46 7.54 -9.43
C ILE A 74 2.87 6.93 -8.10
N VAL A 75 2.00 6.10 -7.54
CA VAL A 75 2.30 5.26 -6.37
C VAL A 75 2.05 3.80 -6.71
N GLU A 76 2.84 2.93 -6.11
CA GLU A 76 2.55 1.50 -6.10
C GLU A 76 1.52 1.17 -5.02
N THR A 77 0.73 0.11 -5.21
CA THR A 77 -0.10 -0.43 -4.13
C THR A 77 0.77 -1.21 -3.15
N ASN A 78 0.41 -1.24 -1.86
CA ASN A 78 1.09 -2.08 -0.85
C ASN A 78 0.69 -3.56 -1.00
N THR A 79 1.04 -4.19 -2.12
CA THR A 79 0.53 -5.52 -2.51
C THR A 79 1.63 -6.39 -3.15
N PHE A 80 2.89 -6.16 -2.79
CA PHE A 80 4.03 -6.87 -3.39
C PHE A 80 3.98 -8.38 -3.15
N ASN A 81 3.58 -8.81 -1.94
CA ASN A 81 3.46 -10.22 -1.56
C ASN A 81 2.01 -10.70 -1.48
N ALA A 82 1.02 -9.87 -1.81
CA ALA A 82 -0.40 -10.21 -1.77
C ALA A 82 -0.77 -11.21 -2.88
N GLN A 83 -0.22 -12.41 -2.84
CA GLN A 83 -0.47 -13.51 -3.77
C GLN A 83 -0.37 -14.84 -3.02
N THR A 84 -0.99 -15.89 -3.55
CA THR A 84 -1.23 -17.16 -2.83
C THR A 84 0.03 -17.80 -2.29
N VAL A 85 1.13 -17.81 -3.04
CA VAL A 85 2.39 -18.46 -2.66
C VAL A 85 3.05 -17.76 -1.48
N SER A 86 3.15 -16.42 -1.49
CA SER A 86 3.76 -15.66 -0.38
C SER A 86 2.83 -15.64 0.85
N MET A 87 1.51 -15.62 0.65
CA MET A 87 0.56 -15.64 1.76
C MET A 87 0.48 -17.01 2.45
N ALA A 88 0.94 -18.09 1.82
CA ALA A 88 1.02 -19.41 2.42
C ALA A 88 1.99 -19.46 3.62
N ASP A 89 3.07 -18.65 3.61
CA ASP A 89 4.00 -18.54 4.75
C ASP A 89 3.30 -18.04 6.04
N TYR A 90 2.17 -17.33 5.87
CA TYR A 90 1.34 -16.78 6.95
C TYR A 90 0.01 -17.51 7.14
N GLY A 91 -0.28 -18.55 6.34
CA GLY A 91 -1.56 -19.25 6.30
C GLY A 91 -2.75 -18.39 5.81
N MET A 92 -2.49 -17.34 5.02
CA MET A 92 -3.44 -16.29 4.63
C MET A 92 -3.88 -16.33 3.16
N GLU A 93 -3.73 -17.47 2.49
CA GLU A 93 -4.01 -17.63 1.06
C GLU A 93 -5.42 -17.18 0.67
N SER A 94 -6.41 -17.46 1.53
CA SER A 94 -7.81 -17.08 1.32
C SER A 94 -8.04 -15.56 1.34
N LEU A 95 -7.11 -14.78 1.86
CA LEU A 95 -7.22 -13.32 2.00
C LEU A 95 -6.60 -12.56 0.83
N VAL A 96 -5.91 -13.22 -0.11
CA VAL A 96 -5.19 -12.58 -1.23
C VAL A 96 -6.05 -11.55 -1.97
N ARG A 97 -7.28 -11.91 -2.33
CA ARG A 97 -8.20 -10.98 -3.02
C ARG A 97 -8.53 -9.77 -2.16
N GLU A 98 -8.77 -9.99 -0.87
CA GLU A 98 -9.13 -8.93 0.07
C GLU A 98 -7.97 -7.96 0.28
N LEU A 99 -6.75 -8.48 0.47
CA LEU A 99 -5.52 -7.70 0.63
C LEU A 99 -5.27 -6.79 -0.59
N ASN A 100 -5.38 -7.34 -1.80
CA ASN A 100 -5.21 -6.56 -3.03
C ASN A 100 -6.26 -5.47 -3.17
N LEU A 101 -7.53 -5.81 -2.93
CA LEU A 101 -8.61 -4.85 -3.06
C LEU A 101 -8.48 -3.71 -2.02
N ALA A 102 -8.09 -4.04 -0.79
CA ALA A 102 -7.84 -3.05 0.25
C ALA A 102 -6.65 -2.15 -0.11
N GLY A 103 -5.51 -2.73 -0.51
CA GLY A 103 -4.33 -1.97 -0.92
C GLY A 103 -4.62 -1.02 -2.09
N ALA A 104 -5.33 -1.49 -3.11
CA ALA A 104 -5.75 -0.65 -4.24
C ALA A 104 -6.68 0.50 -3.83
N ARG A 105 -7.62 0.25 -2.91
CA ARG A 105 -8.53 1.28 -2.39
C ARG A 105 -7.78 2.36 -1.60
N LEU A 106 -6.81 1.98 -0.77
CA LEU A 106 -6.01 2.92 0.02
C LEU A 106 -5.16 3.82 -0.89
N ALA A 107 -4.45 3.22 -1.85
CA ALA A 107 -3.67 3.98 -2.83
C ALA A 107 -4.55 4.94 -3.66
N ARG A 108 -5.71 4.47 -4.16
CA ARG A 108 -6.65 5.32 -4.90
C ARG A 108 -7.20 6.46 -4.06
N LYS A 109 -7.59 6.18 -2.81
CA LYS A 109 -8.09 7.21 -1.89
C LYS A 109 -7.04 8.30 -1.65
N ALA A 110 -5.78 7.91 -1.42
CA ALA A 110 -4.68 8.86 -1.27
C ALA A 110 -4.44 9.66 -2.56
N ALA A 111 -4.51 9.01 -3.73
CA ALA A 111 -4.39 9.66 -5.03
C ALA A 111 -5.51 10.69 -5.26
N ASP A 112 -6.77 10.33 -5.01
CA ASP A 112 -7.92 11.24 -5.12
C ASP A 112 -7.74 12.49 -4.24
N ALA A 113 -7.28 12.30 -3.00
CA ALA A 113 -7.06 13.40 -2.07
C ALA A 113 -5.94 14.37 -2.49
N HIS A 114 -5.00 13.93 -3.34
CA HIS A 114 -3.86 14.73 -3.81
C HIS A 114 -3.95 15.09 -5.30
N SER A 115 -5.03 14.71 -5.97
CA SER A 115 -5.26 15.01 -7.38
C SER A 115 -5.73 16.45 -7.54
N THR A 116 -5.16 17.15 -8.51
CA THR A 116 -5.56 18.52 -8.88
C THR A 116 -5.74 18.60 -10.40
N PRO A 117 -6.48 19.59 -10.93
CA PRO A 117 -6.63 19.76 -12.38
C PRO A 117 -5.28 19.85 -13.11
N ASP A 118 -4.29 20.51 -12.51
CA ASP A 118 -2.95 20.70 -13.10
C ASP A 118 -2.01 19.50 -12.88
N LYS A 119 -2.27 18.70 -11.83
CA LYS A 119 -1.46 17.55 -11.46
C LYS A 119 -2.38 16.38 -11.09
N PRO A 120 -2.97 15.69 -12.09
CA PRO A 120 -3.83 14.54 -11.83
C PRO A 120 -3.04 13.37 -11.21
N ARG A 121 -3.73 12.56 -10.40
CA ARG A 121 -3.24 11.32 -9.78
C ARG A 121 -4.17 10.15 -10.08
#